data_AF-A0A962UYI2-F1
#
_entry.id   AF-A0A962UYI2-F1
#
_cell.length_a   1.000
_cell.length_b   1.000
_cell.length_c   1.000
_cell.angle_alpha   90.00
_cell.angle_beta   90.00
_cell.angle_gamma   90.00
#
_symmetry.space_group_name_H-M   'P 1'
#
loop_
_entity.id
_entity.type
_entity.pdbx_description
1 polymer ?
#
loop_
_entity_poly.entity_id
_entity_poly.type
_entity_poly.pdbx_seq_one_letter_code
_entity_poly.pdbx_strand_id
1 'polypeptide(L)'
;VSELDLMSADVLAAALTQAQALKRVSKAVEGVYSDALAQRMPSLEPIILRWLLQQLATAPDGTIPRSVKRVWGSCPALERVSLLDALLQHWLAQDGNPKLNWLLRLLPLGGDDRLVGPLQDAVKAWYKKRKPRAVQAVKALASIDTTFALSQVQAISETRKYTDVLIQAAREELQRAAQRRQIPLRNLYDELVPDFGLGNADGLALDVGPYAYRVVLRGDLSLQVINPQGKTSKSLPKAKAGEDPLLRADVEARFKRLRKDLKTVADQQLKRLPGLLMSGRSWPAERWCKQFTEHPLFRSLAQSLIWSRRGPDGTVLGSFRLAEDLSLIDYEDEPVELADDEQIALWHPIDSDTTVSEAWRQHLDDYALSPVLAQVDLPVLRLQPEWQKEAALIAYQGHTLSMGKFKGLMARWGYRVGATEDGGYIYEHVLVLEEAQLQVELVHTAMPAWFDQDHTIALDRMTVYAIADASRKQYGVKRGQGIEPQQLPPAMLSMLLAQLQELAQSGEGYRADWGKL
;
A
#
# COMPACT_ATOMS: atom_id res chain seq x y z
N VAL A 1 42.75 16.64 -1.44
CA VAL A 1 41.58 16.70 -0.53
C VAL A 1 40.50 17.41 -1.31
N SER A 2 39.38 16.74 -1.61
CA SER A 2 38.32 17.37 -2.42
C SER A 2 37.67 18.53 -1.65
N GLU A 3 37.02 19.48 -2.32
CA GLU A 3 36.28 20.55 -1.62
C GLU A 3 35.23 19.98 -0.66
N LEU A 4 34.64 18.82 -0.99
CA LEU A 4 33.72 18.08 -0.12
C LEU A 4 34.41 17.54 1.15
N ASP A 5 35.65 17.07 1.05
CA ASP A 5 36.44 16.61 2.21
C ASP A 5 36.84 17.78 3.11
N LEU A 6 37.18 18.94 2.54
CA LEU A 6 37.50 20.16 3.29
C LEU A 6 36.27 20.70 4.02
N MET A 7 35.11 20.73 3.34
CA MET A 7 33.83 21.13 3.97
C MET A 7 33.42 20.17 5.10
N SER A 8 33.70 18.88 4.98
CA SER A 8 33.44 17.89 6.03
C SER A 8 34.32 18.14 7.28
N ALA A 9 35.61 18.45 7.07
CA ALA A 9 36.54 18.73 8.16
C ALA A 9 36.14 19.98 8.98
N ASP A 10 35.75 21.07 8.31
CA ASP A 10 35.30 22.30 8.99
C ASP A 10 34.00 22.09 9.79
N VAL A 11 33.09 21.27 9.26
CA VAL A 11 31.84 20.91 9.95
C VAL A 11 32.13 20.13 11.23
N LEU A 12 33.04 19.15 11.17
CA LEU A 12 33.42 18.34 12.33
C LEU A 12 34.21 19.16 13.36
N ALA A 13 35.11 20.05 12.92
CA ALA A 13 35.83 20.95 13.82
C ALA A 13 34.89 21.89 14.59
N ALA A 14 33.91 22.49 13.90
CA ALA A 14 32.91 23.34 14.54
C ALA A 14 32.01 22.56 15.52
N ALA A 15 31.67 21.31 15.18
CA ALA A 15 30.93 20.43 16.07
C ALA A 15 31.74 20.05 17.31
N LEU A 16 33.04 19.79 17.15
CA LEU A 16 33.96 19.51 18.25
C LEU A 16 34.05 20.69 19.23
N THR A 17 34.18 21.92 18.73
CA THR A 17 34.18 23.13 19.57
C THR A 17 32.88 23.22 20.41
N GLN A 18 31.72 22.97 19.78
CA GLN A 18 30.44 22.99 20.48
C GLN A 18 30.30 21.82 21.47
N ALA A 19 30.84 20.66 21.14
CA ALA A 19 30.84 19.49 22.00
C ALA A 19 31.73 19.69 23.24
N GLN A 20 32.88 20.33 23.08
CA GLN A 20 33.77 20.71 24.20
C GLN A 20 33.16 21.77 25.11
N ALA A 21 32.33 22.67 24.57
CA ALA A 21 31.60 23.66 25.36
C ALA A 21 30.43 23.06 26.17
N LEU A 22 30.07 21.79 25.95
CA LEU A 22 28.95 21.13 26.61
C LEU A 22 29.29 20.78 28.06
N LYS A 23 28.86 21.61 29.02
CA LYS A 23 29.18 21.44 30.45
C LYS A 23 28.53 20.21 31.11
N ARG A 24 27.34 19.81 30.65
CA ARG A 24 26.57 18.68 31.20
C ARG A 24 25.76 18.00 30.10
N VAL A 25 25.69 16.67 30.17
CA VAL A 25 24.81 15.85 29.33
C VAL A 25 23.51 15.60 30.10
N SER A 26 22.38 15.56 29.41
CA SER A 26 21.09 15.28 30.03
C SER A 26 20.97 13.80 30.43
N LYS A 27 20.23 13.51 31.51
CA LYS A 27 19.93 12.13 31.93
C LYS A 27 19.31 11.27 30.82
N ALA A 28 18.57 11.90 29.90
CA ALA A 28 17.99 11.23 28.75
C ALA A 28 19.07 10.65 27.81
N VAL A 29 20.17 11.38 27.61
CA VAL A 29 21.30 10.91 26.79
C VAL A 29 22.19 9.94 27.56
N GLU A 30 22.40 10.16 28.86
CA GLU A 30 23.17 9.24 29.73
C GLU A 30 22.56 7.82 29.73
N GLY A 31 21.23 7.70 29.72
CA GLY A 31 20.56 6.39 29.66
C GLY A 31 20.65 5.66 28.32
N VAL A 32 21.11 6.33 27.25
CA VAL A 32 21.16 5.80 25.88
C VAL A 32 22.61 5.59 25.41
N TYR A 33 23.49 6.52 25.76
CA TYR A 33 24.88 6.52 25.29
C TYR A 33 25.68 5.34 25.87
N SER A 34 26.46 4.68 25.02
CA SER A 34 27.40 3.62 25.41
C SER A 34 28.56 3.55 24.41
N ASP A 35 29.66 2.88 24.77
CA ASP A 35 30.78 2.66 23.84
C ASP A 35 30.36 1.80 22.64
N ALA A 36 29.44 0.84 22.85
CA ALA A 36 28.84 0.05 21.78
C ALA A 36 28.02 0.91 20.80
N LEU A 37 27.36 1.97 21.28
CA LEU A 37 26.66 2.93 20.42
C LEU A 37 27.65 3.77 19.63
N ALA A 38 28.75 4.20 20.25
CA ALA A 38 29.81 4.95 19.57
C ALA A 38 30.49 4.14 18.46
N GLN A 39 30.66 2.84 18.64
CA GLN A 39 31.18 1.92 17.61
C GLN A 39 30.28 1.81 16.38
N ARG A 40 29.01 2.24 16.43
CA ARG A 40 28.12 2.30 15.26
C ARG A 40 28.45 3.45 14.32
N MET A 41 29.22 4.43 14.77
CA MET A 41 29.58 5.62 14.02
C MET A 41 31.07 5.96 14.21
N PRO A 42 31.99 5.07 13.76
CA PRO A 42 33.44 5.25 13.94
C PRO A 42 33.99 6.50 13.25
N SER A 43 33.27 7.07 12.28
CA SER A 43 33.64 8.34 11.64
C SER A 43 33.47 9.57 12.54
N LEU A 44 32.74 9.47 13.66
CA LEU A 44 32.58 10.55 14.62
C LEU A 44 33.35 10.29 15.90
N GLU A 45 34.02 11.33 16.42
CA GLU A 45 34.54 11.28 17.77
C GLU A 45 33.40 11.07 18.79
N PRO A 46 33.62 10.23 19.83
CA PRO A 46 32.64 9.98 20.89
C PRO A 46 32.00 11.24 21.50
N ILE A 47 32.78 12.31 21.66
CA ILE A 47 32.30 13.59 22.22
C ILE A 47 31.32 14.30 21.27
N ILE A 48 31.55 14.22 19.95
CA ILE A 48 30.67 14.80 18.93
C ILE A 48 29.36 14.01 18.87
N LEU A 49 29.42 12.67 18.97
CA LEU A 49 28.21 11.85 19.03
C LEU A 49 27.36 12.18 20.28
N ARG A 50 27.98 12.34 21.45
CA ARG A 50 27.26 12.77 22.67
C ARG A 50 26.60 14.13 22.50
N TRP A 51 27.33 15.09 21.92
CA TRP A 51 26.79 16.41 21.61
C TRP A 51 25.60 16.32 20.66
N LEU A 52 25.71 15.51 19.60
CA LEU A 52 24.62 15.30 18.64
C LEU A 52 23.37 14.74 19.31
N LEU A 53 23.51 13.69 20.13
CA LEU A 53 22.39 13.12 20.89
C LEU A 53 21.79 14.13 21.86
N GLN A 54 22.63 14.95 22.51
CA GLN A 54 22.18 16.03 23.38
C GLN A 54 21.36 17.08 22.63
N GLN A 55 21.80 17.50 21.46
CA GLN A 55 21.04 18.43 20.61
C GLN A 55 19.69 17.84 20.21
N LEU A 56 19.62 16.55 19.87
CA LEU A 56 18.35 15.88 19.55
C LEU A 56 17.41 15.79 20.76
N ALA A 57 17.94 15.48 21.94
CA ALA A 57 17.16 15.32 23.16
C ALA A 57 16.56 16.64 23.65
N THR A 58 17.25 17.77 23.45
CA THR A 58 16.80 19.09 23.95
C THR A 58 16.20 20.02 22.90
N ALA A 59 16.27 19.70 21.62
CA ALA A 59 15.72 20.57 20.59
C ALA A 59 14.19 20.75 20.74
N PRO A 60 13.69 22.00 20.68
CA PRO A 60 12.28 22.31 20.83
C PRO A 60 11.46 21.74 19.66
N ASP A 61 10.20 21.41 19.96
CA ASP A 61 9.15 21.06 18.97
C ASP A 61 9.52 19.95 17.98
N GLY A 62 10.43 19.05 18.35
CA GLY A 62 10.84 17.95 17.48
C GLY A 62 11.79 18.37 16.35
N THR A 63 12.23 19.62 16.30
CA THR A 63 13.11 20.13 15.24
C THR A 63 14.50 19.47 15.29
N ILE A 64 15.13 19.34 14.12
CA ILE A 64 16.52 18.89 13.99
C ILE A 64 17.38 20.14 13.75
N PRO A 65 18.26 20.51 14.68
CA PRO A 65 19.11 21.70 14.53
C PRO A 65 19.95 21.67 13.26
N ARG A 66 20.18 22.83 12.64
CA ARG A 66 20.99 22.93 11.40
C ARG A 66 22.40 22.37 11.57
N SER A 67 23.02 22.58 12.73
CA SER A 67 24.33 22.03 13.07
C SER A 67 24.31 20.50 13.08
N VAL A 68 23.29 19.89 13.69
CA VAL A 68 23.08 18.43 13.67
C VAL A 68 22.90 17.92 12.24
N LYS A 69 22.10 18.59 11.41
CA LYS A 69 21.92 18.17 10.00
C LYS A 69 23.23 18.18 9.21
N ARG A 70 24.10 19.16 9.43
CA ARG A 70 25.40 19.25 8.75
C ARG A 70 26.33 18.11 9.16
N VAL A 71 26.51 17.90 10.47
CA VAL A 71 27.33 16.79 10.99
C VAL A 71 26.77 15.44 10.56
N TRP A 72 25.46 15.27 10.61
CA TRP A 72 24.82 14.05 10.13
C TRP A 72 25.08 13.83 8.63
N GLY A 73 24.96 14.86 7.80
CA GLY A 73 25.18 14.79 6.36
C GLY A 73 26.62 14.47 5.95
N SER A 74 27.61 14.76 6.80
CA SER A 74 29.01 14.39 6.55
C SER A 74 29.36 12.96 6.94
N CYS A 75 28.45 12.24 7.62
CA CYS A 75 28.68 10.86 8.04
C CYS A 75 28.37 9.85 6.92
N PRO A 76 29.14 8.75 6.79
CA PRO A 76 28.87 7.69 5.82
C PRO A 76 27.45 7.12 5.97
N ALA A 77 26.78 6.84 4.85
CA ALA A 77 25.39 6.37 4.85
C ALA A 77 25.20 5.05 5.64
N LEU A 78 26.17 4.13 5.55
CA LEU A 78 26.12 2.85 6.26
C LEU A 78 26.19 3.03 7.79
N GLU A 79 27.05 3.94 8.25
CA GLU A 79 27.17 4.28 9.68
C GLU A 79 25.92 5.00 10.19
N ARG A 80 25.36 5.93 9.41
CA ARG A 80 24.09 6.59 9.73
C ARG A 80 22.98 5.57 10.00
N VAL A 81 22.79 4.61 9.11
CA VAL A 81 21.77 3.57 9.32
C VAL A 81 22.11 2.67 10.50
N SER A 82 23.38 2.32 10.70
CA SER A 82 23.81 1.49 11.84
C SER A 82 23.50 2.16 13.19
N LEU A 83 23.73 3.47 13.29
CA LEU A 83 23.36 4.24 14.47
C LEU A 83 21.84 4.36 14.62
N LEU A 84 21.10 4.62 13.53
CA LEU A 84 19.63 4.67 13.56
C LEU A 84 19.01 3.35 14.02
N ASP A 85 19.53 2.21 13.56
CA ASP A 85 19.10 0.90 14.03
C ASP A 85 19.33 0.78 15.53
N ALA A 86 20.53 1.09 16.03
CA ALA A 86 20.83 1.01 17.46
C ALA A 86 19.90 1.91 18.32
N LEU A 87 19.61 3.13 17.87
CA LEU A 87 18.68 4.05 18.55
C LEU A 87 17.24 3.52 18.51
N LEU A 88 16.81 2.95 17.38
CA LEU A 88 15.51 2.30 17.23
C LEU A 88 15.39 1.08 18.16
N GLN A 89 16.39 0.19 18.18
CA GLN A 89 16.41 -0.97 19.07
C GLN A 89 16.33 -0.54 20.54
N HIS A 90 17.03 0.54 20.93
CA HIS A 90 16.92 1.08 22.28
C HIS A 90 15.49 1.58 22.58
N TRP A 91 14.86 2.32 21.66
CA TRP A 91 13.48 2.78 21.82
C TRP A 91 12.48 1.62 21.93
N LEU A 92 12.68 0.57 21.12
CA LEU A 92 11.86 -0.65 21.14
C LEU A 92 12.04 -1.45 22.43
N ALA A 93 13.27 -1.58 22.93
CA ALA A 93 13.58 -2.25 24.20
C ALA A 93 12.95 -1.51 25.40
N GLN A 94 12.81 -0.19 25.28
CA GLN A 94 12.06 0.66 26.22
C GLN A 94 10.57 0.73 25.89
N ASP A 95 10.07 -0.26 25.15
CA ASP A 95 8.65 -0.52 24.96
C ASP A 95 7.92 0.63 24.24
N GLY A 96 8.64 1.44 23.47
CA GLY A 96 8.11 2.61 22.77
C GLY A 96 7.81 3.80 23.68
N ASN A 97 8.63 4.01 24.72
CA ASN A 97 8.45 5.08 25.70
C ASN A 97 8.41 6.47 25.02
N PRO A 98 7.31 7.25 25.18
CA PRO A 98 7.19 8.57 24.57
C PRO A 98 8.31 9.56 24.93
N LYS A 99 8.91 9.43 26.13
CA LYS A 99 10.05 10.26 26.55
C LYS A 99 11.31 10.04 25.70
N LEU A 100 11.35 8.95 24.95
CA LEU A 100 12.46 8.56 24.07
C LEU A 100 12.13 8.75 22.57
N ASN A 101 10.99 9.36 22.21
CA ASN A 101 10.64 9.59 20.81
C ASN A 101 11.66 10.48 20.07
N TRP A 102 12.50 11.23 20.80
CA TRP A 102 13.59 12.01 20.21
C TRP A 102 14.63 11.13 19.50
N LEU A 103 14.76 9.85 19.87
CA LEU A 103 15.63 8.86 19.20
C LEU A 103 15.26 8.62 17.74
N LEU A 104 13.99 8.86 17.38
CA LEU A 104 13.45 8.60 16.04
C LEU A 104 13.60 9.81 15.11
N ARG A 105 14.04 10.97 15.61
CA ARG A 105 14.05 12.25 14.86
C ARG A 105 14.93 12.22 13.61
N LEU A 106 15.97 11.38 13.59
CA LEU A 106 16.91 11.29 12.47
C LEU A 106 16.49 10.29 11.39
N LEU A 107 15.42 9.50 11.59
CA LEU A 107 14.92 8.56 10.58
C LEU A 107 14.71 9.20 9.20
N PRO A 108 14.15 10.42 9.06
CA PRO A 108 13.99 11.07 7.75
C PRO A 108 15.29 11.47 7.06
N LEU A 109 16.42 11.47 7.77
CA LEU A 109 17.71 11.92 7.25
C LEU A 109 18.67 10.77 6.94
N GLY A 110 18.21 9.52 6.98
CA GLY A 110 19.07 8.38 6.67
C GLY A 110 18.53 7.01 7.05
N GLY A 111 17.25 6.87 7.43
CA GLY A 111 16.64 5.56 7.61
C GLY A 111 16.45 4.85 6.28
N ASP A 112 16.53 3.51 6.29
CA ASP A 112 16.25 2.68 5.13
C ASP A 112 15.38 1.47 5.49
N ASP A 113 15.13 0.61 4.50
CA ASP A 113 14.23 -0.54 4.61
C ASP A 113 14.67 -1.61 5.64
N ARG A 114 15.90 -1.53 6.17
CA ARG A 114 16.33 -2.39 7.27
C ARG A 114 15.52 -2.12 8.54
N LEU A 115 15.08 -0.87 8.74
CA LEU A 115 14.37 -0.40 9.93
C LEU A 115 12.85 -0.65 9.86
N VAL A 116 12.31 -0.95 8.67
CA VAL A 116 10.87 -1.14 8.45
C VAL A 116 10.32 -2.33 9.24
N GLY A 117 10.99 -3.49 9.19
CA GLY A 117 10.54 -4.71 9.87
C GLY A 117 10.32 -4.53 11.37
N PRO A 118 11.32 -4.04 12.13
CA PRO A 118 11.17 -3.77 13.57
C PRO A 118 10.01 -2.82 13.89
N LEU A 119 9.80 -1.77 13.11
CA LEU A 119 8.69 -0.82 13.30
C LEU A 119 7.33 -1.48 13.03
N GLN A 120 7.21 -2.31 11.99
CA GLN A 120 5.98 -3.06 11.72
C GLN A 120 5.64 -4.02 12.86
N ASP A 121 6.63 -4.68 13.43
CA ASP A 121 6.42 -5.62 14.53
C ASP A 121 6.01 -4.87 15.81
N ALA A 122 6.55 -3.67 16.05
CA ALA A 122 6.08 -2.77 17.10
C ALA A 122 4.61 -2.34 16.90
N VAL A 123 4.22 -1.97 15.68
CA VAL A 123 2.83 -1.66 15.34
C VAL A 123 1.91 -2.85 15.67
N LYS A 124 2.27 -4.06 15.24
CA LYS A 124 1.50 -5.29 15.53
C LYS A 124 1.45 -5.63 17.02
N ALA A 125 2.51 -5.37 17.77
CA ALA A 125 2.54 -5.63 19.21
C ALA A 125 1.64 -4.66 19.99
N TRP A 126 1.51 -3.41 19.54
CA TRP A 126 0.93 -2.34 20.34
C TRP A 126 -0.47 -1.86 19.91
N TYR A 127 -0.94 -2.18 18.69
CA TYR A 127 -2.17 -1.58 18.13
C TYR A 127 -3.45 -1.72 18.96
N LYS A 128 -3.58 -2.75 19.81
CA LYS A 128 -4.73 -2.94 20.72
C LYS A 128 -4.50 -2.31 22.10
N LYS A 129 -3.36 -2.61 22.72
CA LYS A 129 -3.11 -2.35 24.15
C LYS A 129 -2.40 -1.02 24.42
N ARG A 130 -1.66 -0.48 23.45
CA ARG A 130 -0.79 0.69 23.60
C ARG A 130 -0.91 1.60 22.37
N LYS A 131 -2.14 2.01 22.05
CA LYS A 131 -2.49 2.74 20.83
C LYS A 131 -1.59 3.95 20.54
N PRO A 132 -1.25 4.84 21.51
CA PRO A 132 -0.35 5.97 21.23
C PRO A 132 1.04 5.55 20.77
N ARG A 133 1.57 4.42 21.28
CA ARG A 133 2.88 3.89 20.89
C ARG A 133 2.84 3.28 19.48
N ALA A 134 1.76 2.58 19.16
CA ALA A 134 1.54 2.07 17.81
C ALA A 134 1.43 3.22 16.78
N VAL A 135 0.72 4.30 17.12
CA VAL A 135 0.63 5.50 16.27
C VAL A 135 2.01 6.13 16.08
N GLN A 136 2.83 6.25 17.14
CA GLN A 136 4.19 6.74 17.00
C GLN A 136 5.06 5.84 16.10
N ALA A 137 4.91 4.52 16.18
CA ALA A 137 5.61 3.58 15.30
C ALA A 137 5.17 3.74 13.82
N VAL A 138 3.89 4.02 13.54
CA VAL A 138 3.41 4.34 12.18
C VAL A 138 4.04 5.63 11.67
N LYS A 139 4.11 6.67 12.51
CA LYS A 139 4.77 7.94 12.15
C LYS A 139 6.25 7.74 11.84
N ALA A 140 6.95 6.98 12.67
CA ALA A 140 8.36 6.66 12.47
C ALA A 140 8.58 5.84 11.18
N LEU A 141 7.68 4.89 10.89
CA LEU A 141 7.70 4.13 9.65
C LEU A 141 7.52 5.04 8.43
N ALA A 142 6.49 5.89 8.44
CA ALA A 142 6.26 6.83 7.35
C ALA A 142 7.39 7.85 7.18
N SER A 143 8.06 8.24 8.26
CA SER A 143 9.13 9.22 8.21
C SER A 143 10.43 8.69 7.61
N ILE A 144 10.56 7.38 7.40
CA ILE A 144 11.67 6.79 6.61
C ILE A 144 11.55 7.22 5.14
N ASP A 145 10.32 7.44 4.65
CA ASP A 145 10.00 8.01 3.33
C ASP A 145 10.53 7.21 2.11
N THR A 146 11.01 5.97 2.32
CA THR A 146 11.29 5.03 1.23
C THR A 146 9.99 4.47 0.65
N THR A 147 10.03 4.03 -0.62
CA THR A 147 8.89 3.40 -1.30
C THR A 147 8.32 2.24 -0.50
N PHE A 148 9.18 1.36 0.03
CA PHE A 148 8.73 0.22 0.84
C PHE A 148 8.18 0.66 2.19
N ALA A 149 8.81 1.60 2.90
CA ALA A 149 8.27 2.06 4.18
C ALA A 149 6.85 2.64 4.02
N LEU A 150 6.63 3.48 3.00
CA LEU A 150 5.33 4.05 2.70
C LEU A 150 4.32 3.00 2.20
N SER A 151 4.73 2.00 1.41
CA SER A 151 3.85 0.89 1.01
C SER A 151 3.34 0.12 2.24
N GLN A 152 4.17 -0.04 3.26
CA GLN A 152 3.76 -0.65 4.52
C GLN A 152 2.81 0.24 5.34
N VAL A 153 2.91 1.57 5.22
CA VAL A 153 1.94 2.51 5.81
C VAL A 153 0.60 2.42 5.08
N GLN A 154 0.62 2.32 3.74
CA GLN A 154 -0.59 2.07 2.93
C GLN A 154 -1.29 0.78 3.35
N ALA A 155 -0.53 -0.30 3.55
CA ALA A 155 -1.07 -1.57 4.04
C ALA A 155 -1.79 -1.43 5.41
N ILE A 156 -1.29 -0.54 6.27
CA ILE A 156 -1.88 -0.24 7.58
C ILE A 156 -3.17 0.55 7.41
N SER A 157 -3.27 1.46 6.43
CA SER A 157 -4.51 2.22 6.18
C SER A 157 -5.63 1.40 5.54
N GLU A 158 -5.31 0.33 4.82
CA GLU A 158 -6.30 -0.46 4.07
C GLU A 158 -6.80 -1.70 4.85
N THR A 159 -6.09 -2.13 5.89
CA THR A 159 -6.44 -3.36 6.60
C THR A 159 -7.54 -3.18 7.64
N ARG A 160 -8.41 -4.20 7.78
CA ARG A 160 -9.42 -4.28 8.86
C ARG A 160 -8.85 -4.75 10.21
N LYS A 161 -7.58 -5.15 10.25
CA LYS A 161 -6.98 -5.73 11.45
C LYS A 161 -6.71 -4.69 12.54
N TYR A 162 -6.38 -3.47 12.14
CA TYR A 162 -5.93 -2.43 13.04
C TYR A 162 -7.07 -1.55 13.54
N THR A 163 -6.79 -0.78 14.60
CA THR A 163 -7.79 0.15 15.18
C THR A 163 -7.94 1.37 14.28
N ASP A 164 -9.11 2.00 14.29
CA ASP A 164 -9.40 3.17 13.44
C ASP A 164 -8.42 4.32 13.66
N VAL A 165 -7.99 4.55 14.90
CA VAL A 165 -6.99 5.58 15.23
C VAL A 165 -5.68 5.34 14.49
N LEU A 166 -5.28 4.08 14.35
CA LEU A 166 -4.04 3.69 13.67
C LEU A 166 -4.17 3.81 12.16
N ILE A 167 -5.28 3.31 11.61
CA ILE A 167 -5.64 3.45 10.19
C ILE A 167 -5.63 4.93 9.82
N GLN A 168 -6.22 5.77 10.68
CA GLN A 168 -6.30 7.19 10.43
C GLN A 168 -4.94 7.89 10.49
N ALA A 169 -4.08 7.50 11.44
CA ALA A 169 -2.72 8.00 11.50
C ALA A 169 -1.92 7.61 10.23
N ALA A 170 -2.09 6.38 9.72
CA ALA A 170 -1.44 5.94 8.50
C ALA A 170 -1.88 6.78 7.28
N ARG A 171 -3.19 6.99 7.10
CA ARG A 171 -3.74 7.87 6.05
C ARG A 171 -3.20 9.29 6.11
N GLU A 172 -3.10 9.87 7.32
CA GLU A 172 -2.53 11.20 7.48
C GLU A 172 -1.07 11.27 7.05
N GLU A 173 -0.27 10.27 7.38
CA GLU A 173 1.14 10.24 7.00
C GLU A 173 1.33 10.05 5.49
N LEU A 174 0.47 9.27 4.83
CA LEU A 174 0.46 9.15 3.37
C LEU A 174 0.08 10.49 2.70
N GLN A 175 -0.92 11.19 3.23
CA GLN A 175 -1.28 12.53 2.75
C GLN A 175 -0.11 13.51 2.92
N ARG A 176 0.58 13.48 4.07
CA ARG A 176 1.79 14.29 4.30
C ARG A 176 2.91 13.93 3.33
N ALA A 177 3.09 12.64 3.01
CA ALA A 177 4.09 12.19 2.04
C ALA A 177 3.77 12.70 0.62
N ALA A 178 2.51 12.59 0.19
CA ALA A 178 2.04 13.12 -1.09
C ALA A 178 2.25 14.64 -1.19
N GLN A 179 1.93 15.38 -0.13
CA GLN A 179 2.15 16.83 -0.04
C GLN A 179 3.64 17.20 -0.12
N ARG A 180 4.53 16.46 0.57
CA ARG A 180 5.99 16.68 0.48
C ARG A 180 6.51 16.48 -0.95
N ARG A 181 5.95 15.49 -1.67
CA ARG A 181 6.29 15.18 -3.06
C ARG A 181 5.56 16.04 -4.09
N GLN A 182 4.61 16.87 -3.65
CA GLN A 182 3.77 17.72 -4.52
C GLN A 182 2.99 16.92 -5.58
N ILE A 183 2.58 15.70 -5.24
CA ILE A 183 1.76 14.85 -6.10
C ILE A 183 0.40 14.59 -5.45
N PRO A 184 -0.65 14.36 -6.24
CA PRO A 184 -1.92 13.83 -5.71
C PRO A 184 -1.71 12.53 -4.93
N LEU A 185 -2.45 12.31 -3.84
CA LEU A 185 -2.39 11.08 -3.05
C LEU A 185 -2.56 9.82 -3.91
N ARG A 186 -3.47 9.87 -4.88
CA ARG A 186 -3.70 8.77 -5.83
C ARG A 186 -2.49 8.45 -6.70
N ASN A 187 -1.61 9.43 -6.96
CA ASN A 187 -0.38 9.20 -7.71
C ASN A 187 0.70 8.64 -6.80
N LEU A 188 0.74 9.05 -5.53
CA LEU A 188 1.61 8.45 -4.53
C LEU A 188 1.38 6.94 -4.48
N TYR A 189 0.14 6.48 -4.38
CA TYR A 189 -0.18 5.04 -4.34
C TYR A 189 0.32 4.24 -5.55
N ASP A 190 0.43 4.86 -6.73
CA ASP A 190 1.01 4.21 -7.92
C ASP A 190 2.54 4.08 -7.77
N GLU A 191 3.19 5.05 -7.11
CA GLU A 191 4.63 5.06 -6.84
C GLU A 191 5.05 4.19 -5.65
N LEU A 192 4.11 3.80 -4.76
CA LEU A 192 4.38 3.01 -3.55
C LEU A 192 4.58 1.51 -3.81
N VAL A 193 5.10 1.15 -4.98
CA VAL A 193 5.46 -0.22 -5.31
C VAL A 193 6.97 -0.30 -5.48
N PRO A 194 7.68 -0.97 -4.56
CA PRO A 194 9.11 -1.20 -4.72
C PRO A 194 9.38 -2.15 -5.89
N ASP A 195 10.42 -1.86 -6.66
CA ASP A 195 10.93 -2.77 -7.70
C ASP A 195 11.72 -3.95 -7.09
N PHE A 196 12.12 -3.83 -5.83
CA PHE A 196 13.00 -4.74 -5.10
C PHE A 196 14.34 -5.05 -5.80
N GLY A 197 14.78 -4.18 -6.71
CA GLY A 197 15.94 -4.41 -7.59
C GLY A 197 15.71 -5.49 -8.65
N LEU A 198 14.46 -5.87 -8.93
CA LEU A 198 14.09 -6.87 -9.94
C LEU A 198 13.89 -6.27 -11.34
N GLY A 199 14.10 -4.95 -11.51
CA GLY A 199 13.88 -4.25 -12.79
C GLY A 199 14.96 -4.52 -13.85
N ASN A 200 16.10 -5.12 -13.47
CA ASN A 200 17.15 -5.46 -14.41
C ASN A 200 16.75 -6.67 -15.28
N ALA A 201 16.97 -6.59 -16.59
CA ALA A 201 16.75 -7.70 -17.53
C ALA A 201 17.52 -8.97 -17.13
N ASP A 202 18.68 -8.81 -16.49
CA ASP A 202 19.51 -9.91 -15.98
C ASP A 202 19.02 -10.49 -14.63
N GLY A 203 18.02 -9.87 -14.01
CA GLY A 203 17.54 -10.17 -12.67
C GLY A 203 18.43 -9.58 -11.56
N LEU A 204 17.99 -9.77 -10.32
CA LEU A 204 18.72 -9.35 -9.12
C LEU A 204 19.88 -10.32 -8.85
N ALA A 205 21.12 -9.81 -8.85
CA ALA A 205 22.30 -10.57 -8.49
C ALA A 205 22.44 -10.74 -6.97
N LEU A 206 22.76 -11.97 -6.55
CA LEU A 206 23.04 -12.39 -5.18
C LEU A 206 24.40 -13.09 -5.14
N ASP A 207 25.43 -12.35 -4.75
CA ASP A 207 26.83 -12.80 -4.74
C ASP A 207 27.20 -13.46 -3.40
N VAL A 208 27.85 -14.63 -3.45
CA VAL A 208 28.32 -15.39 -2.28
C VAL A 208 29.81 -15.72 -2.40
N GLY A 209 30.59 -14.77 -2.93
CA GLY A 209 32.02 -14.92 -3.24
C GLY A 209 32.22 -15.25 -4.74
N PRO A 210 32.81 -16.41 -5.10
CA PRO A 210 33.06 -16.77 -6.50
C PRO A 210 31.79 -17.21 -7.27
N TYR A 211 30.65 -17.30 -6.58
CA TYR A 211 29.37 -17.68 -7.18
C TYR A 211 28.36 -16.54 -7.07
N ALA A 212 27.59 -16.35 -8.14
CA ALA A 212 26.48 -15.41 -8.21
C ALA A 212 25.20 -16.13 -8.59
N TYR A 213 24.12 -15.90 -7.83
CA TYR A 213 22.77 -16.35 -8.19
C TYR A 213 22.00 -15.17 -8.77
N ARG A 214 21.16 -15.41 -9.77
CA ARG A 214 20.26 -14.39 -10.33
C ARG A 214 18.83 -14.69 -9.91
N VAL A 215 18.09 -13.66 -9.50
CA VAL A 215 16.68 -13.77 -9.11
C VAL A 215 15.84 -12.97 -10.08
N VAL A 216 14.87 -13.63 -10.72
CA VAL A 216 13.94 -13.02 -11.66
C VAL A 216 12.50 -13.18 -11.19
N LEU A 217 11.65 -12.20 -11.53
CA LEU A 217 10.20 -12.26 -11.31
C LEU A 217 9.53 -12.88 -12.54
N ARG A 218 8.60 -13.81 -12.30
CA ARG A 218 7.76 -14.43 -13.34
C ARG A 218 6.42 -13.71 -13.48
N GLY A 219 5.74 -13.93 -14.60
CA GLY A 219 4.40 -13.37 -14.86
C GLY A 219 3.34 -13.74 -13.81
N ASP A 220 3.49 -14.90 -13.16
CA ASP A 220 2.66 -15.33 -12.02
C ASP A 220 3.06 -14.68 -10.66
N LEU A 221 3.89 -13.65 -10.70
CA LEU A 221 4.47 -12.93 -9.55
C LEU A 221 5.37 -13.80 -8.64
N SER A 222 5.77 -14.99 -9.09
CA SER A 222 6.68 -15.85 -8.35
C SER A 222 8.16 -15.54 -8.64
N LEU A 223 9.03 -15.80 -7.65
CA LEU A 223 10.48 -15.66 -7.82
C LEU A 223 11.11 -16.95 -8.34
N GLN A 224 11.98 -16.81 -9.34
CA GLN A 224 12.84 -17.87 -9.84
C GLN A 224 14.30 -17.51 -9.59
N VAL A 225 15.05 -18.46 -9.03
CA VAL A 225 16.50 -18.37 -8.81
C VAL A 225 17.20 -19.14 -9.91
N ILE A 226 18.18 -18.52 -10.57
CA ILE A 226 19.02 -19.08 -11.62
C ILE A 226 20.44 -19.19 -11.04
N ASN A 227 21.03 -20.38 -11.09
CA ASN A 227 22.39 -20.59 -10.63
C ASN A 227 23.43 -20.25 -11.73
N PRO A 228 24.75 -20.25 -11.43
CA PRO A 228 25.78 -19.99 -12.43
C PRO A 228 25.81 -20.97 -13.62
N GLN A 229 25.16 -22.13 -13.50
CA GLN A 229 25.04 -23.14 -14.57
C GLN A 229 23.74 -22.98 -15.38
N GLY A 230 22.93 -21.94 -15.14
CA GLY A 230 21.63 -21.71 -15.78
C GLY A 230 20.48 -22.57 -15.25
N LYS A 231 20.73 -23.45 -14.27
CA LYS A 231 19.66 -24.27 -13.66
C LYS A 231 18.80 -23.40 -12.76
N THR A 232 17.48 -23.63 -12.82
CA THR A 232 16.50 -22.79 -12.14
C THR A 232 15.81 -23.50 -10.96
N SER A 233 15.43 -22.74 -9.93
CA SER A 233 14.76 -23.23 -8.73
C SER A 233 13.90 -22.15 -8.06
N LYS A 234 12.94 -22.54 -7.21
CA LYS A 234 12.07 -21.61 -6.46
C LYS A 234 12.73 -21.03 -5.20
N SER A 235 13.93 -21.48 -4.87
CA SER A 235 14.71 -21.09 -3.70
C SER A 235 16.20 -21.10 -4.02
N LEU A 236 17.00 -20.47 -3.17
CA LEU A 236 18.45 -20.64 -3.19
C LEU A 236 18.78 -22.15 -3.04
N PRO A 237 19.63 -22.72 -3.90
CA PRO A 237 20.16 -24.07 -3.73
C PRO A 237 20.97 -24.21 -2.44
N LYS A 238 21.25 -25.45 -1.99
CA LYS A 238 22.18 -25.67 -0.87
C LYS A 238 23.54 -25.02 -1.16
N ALA A 239 24.14 -24.42 -0.13
CA ALA A 239 25.45 -23.79 -0.24
C ALA A 239 26.49 -24.77 -0.80
N LYS A 240 27.29 -24.32 -1.77
CA LYS A 240 28.40 -25.09 -2.34
C LYS A 240 29.67 -24.94 -1.51
N ALA A 241 30.58 -25.89 -1.66
CA ALA A 241 31.93 -25.76 -1.14
C ALA A 241 32.63 -24.54 -1.76
N GLY A 242 33.25 -23.71 -0.92
CA GLY A 242 33.93 -22.48 -1.32
C GLY A 242 33.06 -21.22 -1.36
N GLU A 243 31.76 -21.29 -1.04
CA GLU A 243 30.95 -20.10 -0.73
C GLU A 243 31.42 -19.51 0.61
N ASP A 244 31.52 -18.17 0.69
CA ASP A 244 31.82 -17.48 1.95
C ASP A 244 30.63 -17.63 2.91
N PRO A 245 30.80 -18.20 4.12
CA PRO A 245 29.68 -18.46 5.04
C PRO A 245 28.93 -17.20 5.49
N LEU A 246 29.62 -16.06 5.64
CA LEU A 246 29.01 -14.80 6.07
C LEU A 246 28.21 -14.17 4.93
N LEU A 247 28.78 -14.11 3.71
CA LEU A 247 28.05 -13.64 2.53
C LEU A 247 26.86 -14.54 2.22
N ARG A 248 27.01 -15.85 2.40
CA ARG A 248 25.94 -16.81 2.21
C ARG A 248 24.77 -16.56 3.17
N ALA A 249 25.06 -16.39 4.45
CA ALA A 249 24.03 -16.08 5.45
C ALA A 249 23.30 -14.76 5.13
N ASP A 250 24.03 -13.74 4.68
CA ASP A 250 23.44 -12.45 4.26
C ASP A 250 22.54 -12.62 3.03
N VAL A 251 22.99 -13.34 2.00
CA VAL A 251 22.20 -13.63 0.79
C VAL A 251 20.94 -14.42 1.11
N GLU A 252 20.99 -15.42 1.98
CA GLU A 252 19.81 -16.17 2.42
C GLU A 252 18.82 -15.29 3.17
N ALA A 253 19.31 -14.42 4.07
CA ALA A 253 18.49 -13.47 4.79
C ALA A 253 17.83 -12.45 3.82
N ARG A 254 18.60 -11.93 2.86
CA ARG A 254 18.13 -10.99 1.83
C ARG A 254 17.08 -11.62 0.92
N PHE A 255 17.31 -12.84 0.43
CA PHE A 255 16.34 -13.56 -0.41
C PHE A 255 15.06 -13.88 0.36
N LYS A 256 15.16 -14.31 1.62
CA LYS A 256 13.99 -14.56 2.47
C LYS A 256 13.17 -13.29 2.70
N ARG A 257 13.83 -12.16 2.94
CA ARG A 257 13.20 -10.84 3.09
C ARG A 257 12.51 -10.43 1.79
N LEU A 258 13.23 -10.47 0.67
CA LEU A 258 12.71 -10.19 -0.67
C LEU A 258 11.43 -10.98 -0.95
N ARG A 259 11.45 -12.30 -0.76
CA ARG A 259 10.28 -13.16 -1.02
C ARG A 259 9.05 -12.75 -0.19
N LYS A 260 9.26 -12.44 1.09
CA LYS A 260 8.19 -12.04 2.01
C LYS A 260 7.62 -10.67 1.65
N ASP A 261 8.49 -9.71 1.37
CA ASP A 261 8.12 -8.32 1.14
C ASP A 261 7.48 -8.18 -0.25
N LEU A 262 8.02 -8.84 -1.27
CA LEU A 262 7.41 -8.95 -2.60
C LEU A 262 5.99 -9.52 -2.52
N LYS A 263 5.80 -10.66 -1.84
CA LYS A 263 4.47 -11.26 -1.68
C LYS A 263 3.50 -10.28 -1.02
N THR A 264 3.96 -9.58 0.00
CA THR A 264 3.13 -8.61 0.74
C THR A 264 2.67 -7.48 -0.17
N VAL A 265 3.56 -6.91 -1.00
CA VAL A 265 3.23 -5.85 -1.95
C VAL A 265 2.37 -6.37 -3.10
N ALA A 266 2.69 -7.54 -3.67
CA ALA A 266 1.88 -8.18 -4.72
C ALA A 266 0.43 -8.43 -4.26
N ASP A 267 0.24 -9.03 -3.08
CA ASP A 267 -1.08 -9.28 -2.50
C ASP A 267 -1.86 -7.97 -2.24
N GLN A 268 -1.17 -6.84 -2.01
CA GLN A 268 -1.80 -5.52 -1.87
C GLN A 268 -2.27 -4.99 -3.22
N GLN A 269 -1.40 -5.02 -4.25
CA GLN A 269 -1.76 -4.54 -5.59
C GLN A 269 -2.94 -5.34 -6.17
N LEU A 270 -2.95 -6.67 -6.00
CA LEU A 270 -4.06 -7.52 -6.41
C LEU A 270 -5.39 -7.11 -5.76
N LYS A 271 -5.38 -6.74 -4.47
CA LYS A 271 -6.58 -6.28 -3.76
C LYS A 271 -7.07 -4.90 -4.18
N ARG A 272 -6.18 -4.08 -4.77
CA ARG A 272 -6.52 -2.74 -5.28
C ARG A 272 -7.21 -2.80 -6.63
N LEU A 273 -6.92 -3.81 -7.46
CA LEU A 273 -7.44 -3.92 -8.84
C LEU A 273 -8.97 -3.76 -8.96
N PRO A 274 -9.82 -4.39 -8.12
CA PRO A 274 -11.26 -4.18 -8.21
C PRO A 274 -11.66 -2.71 -7.96
N GLY A 275 -10.99 -2.02 -7.03
CA GLY A 275 -11.25 -0.61 -6.76
C GLY A 275 -10.82 0.32 -7.90
N LEU A 276 -9.69 0.01 -8.56
CA LEU A 276 -9.23 0.71 -9.76
C LEU A 276 -10.23 0.54 -10.91
N LEU A 277 -10.72 -0.69 -11.12
CA LEU A 277 -11.73 -1.00 -12.13
C LEU A 277 -13.05 -0.28 -11.83
N MET A 278 -13.58 -0.40 -10.61
CA MET A 278 -14.82 0.25 -10.20
C MET A 278 -14.73 1.76 -10.40
N SER A 279 -13.66 2.40 -9.93
CA SER A 279 -13.51 3.85 -10.05
C SER A 279 -13.27 4.36 -11.48
N GLY A 280 -13.06 3.47 -12.44
CA GLY A 280 -12.69 3.83 -13.81
C GLY A 280 -11.35 4.58 -13.84
N ARG A 281 -10.44 4.26 -12.91
CA ARG A 281 -9.16 4.95 -12.82
C ARG A 281 -8.40 4.78 -14.13
N SER A 282 -7.94 5.91 -14.67
CA SER A 282 -7.11 5.96 -15.87
C SER A 282 -5.76 6.65 -15.63
N TRP A 283 -4.86 6.43 -16.59
CA TRP A 283 -3.55 7.06 -16.68
C TRP A 283 -3.33 7.59 -18.11
N PRO A 284 -2.65 8.72 -18.29
CA PRO A 284 -2.14 9.11 -19.61
C PRO A 284 -1.28 8.00 -20.20
N ALA A 285 -1.38 7.77 -21.52
CA ALA A 285 -0.67 6.69 -22.21
C ALA A 285 0.84 6.65 -21.90
N GLU A 286 1.52 7.80 -21.93
CA GLU A 286 2.95 7.90 -21.57
C GLU A 286 3.23 7.39 -20.15
N ARG A 287 2.40 7.80 -19.18
CA ARG A 287 2.55 7.38 -17.79
C ARG A 287 2.24 5.91 -17.61
N TRP A 288 1.22 5.41 -18.31
CA TRP A 288 0.89 3.99 -18.30
C TRP A 288 2.06 3.16 -18.83
N CYS A 289 2.65 3.55 -19.96
CA CYS A 289 3.81 2.88 -20.53
C CYS A 289 4.96 2.83 -19.53
N LYS A 290 5.40 3.99 -19.02
CA LYS A 290 6.49 4.06 -18.04
C LYS A 290 6.23 3.19 -16.80
N GLN A 291 5.01 3.21 -16.28
CA GLN A 291 4.67 2.50 -15.05
C GLN A 291 4.53 0.99 -15.25
N PHE A 292 3.85 0.57 -16.31
CA PHE A 292 3.42 -0.81 -16.50
C PHE A 292 4.29 -1.60 -17.47
N THR A 293 5.20 -0.98 -18.23
CA THR A 293 6.16 -1.71 -19.07
C THR A 293 7.56 -1.75 -18.45
N GLU A 294 7.97 -0.74 -17.66
CA GLU A 294 9.33 -0.69 -17.10
C GLU A 294 9.42 -1.34 -15.70
N HIS A 295 8.40 -1.16 -14.85
CA HIS A 295 8.45 -1.65 -13.48
C HIS A 295 8.18 -3.17 -13.42
N PRO A 296 9.05 -4.00 -12.80
CA PRO A 296 8.98 -5.46 -12.89
C PRO A 296 7.66 -6.06 -12.38
N LEU A 297 7.17 -5.58 -11.23
CA LEU A 297 5.92 -6.04 -10.64
C LEU A 297 4.70 -5.61 -11.47
N PHE A 298 4.60 -4.33 -11.82
CA PHE A 298 3.49 -3.82 -12.61
C PHE A 298 3.44 -4.38 -14.02
N ARG A 299 4.59 -4.66 -14.65
CA ARG A 299 4.66 -5.39 -15.91
C ARG A 299 3.99 -6.75 -15.82
N SER A 300 4.36 -7.53 -14.82
CA SER A 300 3.78 -8.86 -14.60
C SER A 300 2.27 -8.78 -14.37
N LEU A 301 1.80 -7.76 -13.62
CA LEU A 301 0.36 -7.51 -13.44
C LEU A 301 -0.31 -7.10 -14.75
N ALA A 302 0.26 -6.14 -15.49
CA ALA A 302 -0.31 -5.61 -16.72
C ALA A 302 -0.45 -6.66 -17.83
N GLN A 303 0.47 -7.62 -17.90
CA GLN A 303 0.40 -8.76 -18.82
C GLN A 303 -0.74 -9.72 -18.50
N SER A 304 -1.24 -9.71 -17.27
CA SER A 304 -2.35 -10.56 -16.80
C SER A 304 -3.71 -9.84 -16.80
N LEU A 305 -3.78 -8.66 -17.42
CA LEU A 305 -4.94 -7.77 -17.43
C LEU A 305 -5.28 -7.34 -18.86
N ILE A 306 -6.55 -7.03 -19.08
CA ILE A 306 -7.04 -6.38 -20.30
C ILE A 306 -7.19 -4.88 -20.02
N TRP A 307 -6.73 -4.06 -20.94
CA TRP A 307 -6.72 -2.61 -20.82
C TRP A 307 -7.66 -1.99 -21.85
N SER A 308 -8.24 -0.84 -21.51
CA SER A 308 -9.10 -0.05 -22.39
C SER A 308 -8.37 1.24 -22.76
N ARG A 309 -8.37 1.54 -24.06
CA ARG A 309 -7.96 2.84 -24.62
C ARG A 309 -9.16 3.76 -24.60
N ARG A 310 -8.96 4.97 -24.06
CA ARG A 310 -10.00 5.99 -23.99
C ARG A 310 -9.52 7.30 -24.59
N GLY A 311 -10.39 7.96 -25.32
CA GLY A 311 -10.15 9.31 -25.80
C GLY A 311 -10.14 10.33 -24.65
N PRO A 312 -9.75 11.58 -24.91
CA PRO A 312 -9.70 12.65 -23.90
C PRO A 312 -11.06 12.94 -23.23
N ASP A 313 -12.16 12.64 -23.92
CA ASP A 313 -13.54 12.78 -23.44
C ASP A 313 -14.07 11.52 -22.72
N GLY A 314 -13.24 10.48 -22.58
CA GLY A 314 -13.60 9.21 -21.94
C GLY A 314 -14.27 8.20 -22.87
N THR A 315 -14.43 8.51 -24.17
CA THR A 315 -14.92 7.57 -25.18
C THR A 315 -14.03 6.34 -25.26
N VAL A 316 -14.61 5.15 -25.35
CA VAL A 316 -13.86 3.90 -25.49
C VAL A 316 -13.42 3.78 -26.95
N LEU A 317 -12.10 3.73 -27.17
CA LEU A 317 -11.50 3.61 -28.50
C LEU A 317 -11.18 2.16 -28.86
N GLY A 318 -10.98 1.31 -27.85
CA GLY A 318 -10.66 -0.10 -28.01
C GLY A 318 -10.11 -0.72 -26.74
N SER A 319 -9.64 -1.95 -26.87
CA SER A 319 -9.06 -2.73 -25.78
C SER A 319 -7.82 -3.47 -26.25
N PHE A 320 -6.88 -3.73 -25.34
CA PHE A 320 -5.63 -4.41 -25.64
C PHE A 320 -5.06 -5.15 -24.42
N ARG A 321 -4.06 -5.99 -24.64
CA ARG A 321 -3.20 -6.56 -23.59
C ARG A 321 -1.74 -6.19 -23.84
N LEU A 322 -0.93 -6.28 -22.78
CA LEU A 322 0.52 -6.26 -22.88
C LEU A 322 1.03 -7.69 -23.08
N ALA A 323 1.71 -7.97 -24.19
CA ALA A 323 2.28 -9.28 -24.48
C ALA A 323 3.62 -9.52 -23.74
N GLU A 324 4.15 -10.75 -23.83
CA GLU A 324 5.40 -11.14 -23.15
C GLU A 324 6.62 -10.35 -23.62
N ASP A 325 6.66 -10.01 -24.91
CA ASP A 325 7.69 -9.20 -25.55
C ASP A 325 7.46 -7.68 -25.40
N LEU A 326 6.46 -7.30 -24.60
CA LEU A 326 6.02 -5.93 -24.35
C LEU A 326 5.32 -5.23 -25.52
N SER A 327 4.99 -5.96 -26.60
CA SER A 327 4.09 -5.44 -27.62
C SER A 327 2.66 -5.30 -27.07
N LEU A 328 1.90 -4.36 -27.65
CA LEU A 328 0.49 -4.17 -27.33
C LEU A 328 -0.31 -4.79 -28.47
N ILE A 329 -1.26 -5.66 -28.14
CA ILE A 329 -2.13 -6.31 -29.13
C ILE A 329 -3.58 -6.33 -28.65
N ASP A 330 -4.52 -6.29 -29.58
CA ASP A 330 -5.94 -6.45 -29.29
C ASP A 330 -6.36 -7.93 -29.23
N TYR A 331 -7.68 -8.20 -29.26
CA TYR A 331 -8.24 -9.55 -29.18
C TYR A 331 -8.16 -10.32 -30.51
N GLU A 332 -7.73 -9.68 -31.60
CA GLU A 332 -7.50 -10.29 -32.92
C GLU A 332 -5.99 -10.48 -33.19
N ASP A 333 -5.15 -10.29 -32.17
CA ASP A 333 -3.68 -10.26 -32.26
C ASP A 333 -3.13 -9.11 -33.12
N GLU A 334 -3.94 -8.09 -33.42
CA GLU A 334 -3.47 -6.95 -34.21
C GLU A 334 -2.68 -5.95 -33.34
N PRO A 335 -1.56 -5.39 -33.85
CA PRO A 335 -0.77 -4.42 -33.11
C PRO A 335 -1.56 -3.17 -32.74
N VAL A 336 -1.38 -2.72 -31.50
CA VAL A 336 -2.03 -1.52 -30.96
C VAL A 336 -1.02 -0.43 -30.70
N GLU A 337 -1.22 0.75 -31.29
CA GLU A 337 -0.48 1.96 -30.98
C GLU A 337 -1.30 2.88 -30.07
N LEU A 338 -0.65 3.52 -29.09
CA LEU A 338 -1.29 4.46 -28.17
C LEU A 338 -0.95 5.89 -28.59
N ALA A 339 -1.95 6.74 -28.82
CA ALA A 339 -1.72 8.17 -29.02
C ALA A 339 -1.44 8.91 -27.70
N ASP A 340 -0.75 10.04 -27.78
CA ASP A 340 -0.27 10.79 -26.61
C ASP A 340 -1.41 11.34 -25.71
N ASP A 341 -2.57 11.63 -26.30
CA ASP A 341 -3.74 12.16 -25.60
C ASP A 341 -4.68 11.08 -25.03
N GLU A 342 -4.39 9.80 -25.32
CA GLU A 342 -5.17 8.68 -24.81
C GLU A 342 -5.00 8.47 -23.31
N GLN A 343 -6.09 8.00 -22.71
CA GLN A 343 -6.15 7.55 -21.33
C GLN A 343 -6.32 6.02 -21.31
N ILE A 344 -5.49 5.35 -20.53
CA ILE A 344 -5.52 3.89 -20.38
C ILE A 344 -6.19 3.56 -19.05
N ALA A 345 -7.16 2.65 -19.06
CA ALA A 345 -7.85 2.17 -17.86
C ALA A 345 -7.96 0.64 -17.88
N LEU A 346 -8.32 0.03 -16.75
CA LEU A 346 -8.70 -1.38 -16.77
C LEU A 346 -9.98 -1.55 -17.60
N TRP A 347 -10.01 -2.56 -18.47
CA TRP A 347 -11.17 -2.86 -19.30
C TRP A 347 -12.28 -3.53 -18.48
N HIS A 348 -13.52 -3.10 -18.68
CA HIS A 348 -14.71 -3.78 -18.15
C HIS A 348 -15.62 -4.15 -19.33
N PRO A 349 -16.32 -5.30 -19.33
CA PRO A 349 -17.28 -5.67 -20.38
C PRO A 349 -18.44 -4.67 -20.61
N ILE A 350 -18.56 -3.64 -19.77
CA ILE A 350 -19.56 -2.56 -19.87
C ILE A 350 -19.16 -1.55 -20.96
N ASP A 351 -17.87 -1.55 -21.33
CA ASP A 351 -17.23 -0.69 -22.33
C ASP A 351 -17.31 -1.27 -23.74
N SER A 352 -17.78 -2.51 -23.91
CA SER A 352 -17.89 -3.19 -25.19
C SER A 352 -19.22 -3.94 -25.33
N ASP A 353 -19.41 -4.58 -26.48
CA ASP A 353 -20.47 -5.56 -26.68
C ASP A 353 -20.02 -6.98 -26.24
N THR A 354 -20.94 -7.94 -26.42
CA THR A 354 -20.72 -9.33 -26.06
C THR A 354 -19.72 -10.04 -26.97
N THR A 355 -19.62 -9.65 -28.24
CA THR A 355 -18.70 -10.27 -29.20
C THR A 355 -17.25 -9.98 -28.84
N VAL A 356 -16.91 -8.74 -28.46
CA VAL A 356 -15.58 -8.39 -27.95
C VAL A 356 -15.26 -9.15 -26.65
N SER A 357 -16.25 -9.30 -25.76
CA SER A 357 -16.06 -10.06 -24.51
C SER A 357 -15.79 -11.55 -24.76
N GLU A 358 -16.47 -12.15 -25.72
CA GLU A 358 -16.25 -13.53 -26.15
C GLU A 358 -14.89 -13.70 -26.84
N ALA A 359 -14.49 -12.75 -27.68
CA ALA A 359 -13.18 -12.76 -28.32
C ALA A 359 -12.04 -12.68 -27.30
N TRP A 360 -12.14 -11.81 -26.29
CA TRP A 360 -11.16 -11.78 -25.19
C TRP A 360 -11.13 -13.08 -24.38
N ARG A 361 -12.28 -13.72 -24.15
CA ARG A 361 -12.31 -15.02 -23.46
C ARG A 361 -11.53 -16.07 -24.24
N GLN A 362 -11.82 -16.18 -25.55
CA GLN A 362 -11.10 -17.09 -26.44
C GLN A 362 -9.60 -16.77 -26.48
N HIS A 363 -9.25 -15.50 -26.58
CA HIS A 363 -7.86 -15.02 -26.56
C HIS A 363 -7.11 -15.48 -25.31
N LEU A 364 -7.71 -15.29 -24.12
CA LEU A 364 -7.07 -15.70 -22.86
C LEU A 364 -6.87 -17.22 -22.79
N ASP A 365 -7.83 -18.01 -23.31
CA ASP A 365 -7.74 -19.46 -23.39
C ASP A 365 -6.66 -19.93 -24.36
N ASP A 366 -6.57 -19.33 -25.54
CA ASP A 366 -5.58 -19.69 -26.59
C ASP A 366 -4.14 -19.47 -26.13
N TYR A 367 -3.90 -18.40 -25.37
CA TYR A 367 -2.59 -18.11 -24.78
C TYR A 367 -2.38 -18.78 -23.40
N ALA A 368 -3.33 -19.59 -22.92
CA ALA A 368 -3.31 -20.25 -21.61
C ALA A 368 -3.02 -19.26 -20.45
N LEU A 369 -3.55 -18.05 -20.55
CA LEU A 369 -3.34 -16.98 -19.58
C LEU A 369 -4.27 -17.16 -18.40
N SER A 370 -3.72 -17.10 -17.18
CA SER A 370 -4.51 -17.07 -15.95
C SER A 370 -4.66 -15.61 -15.48
N PRO A 371 -5.80 -14.96 -15.76
CA PRO A 371 -5.96 -13.55 -15.41
C PRO A 371 -6.03 -13.38 -13.89
N VAL A 372 -5.40 -12.32 -13.39
CA VAL A 372 -5.44 -11.98 -11.94
C VAL A 372 -6.76 -11.33 -11.52
N LEU A 373 -7.53 -10.87 -12.51
CA LEU A 373 -8.86 -10.30 -12.36
C LEU A 373 -9.75 -10.90 -13.46
N ALA A 374 -10.88 -11.49 -13.12
CA ALA A 374 -11.78 -12.17 -14.06
C ALA A 374 -12.60 -11.17 -14.91
N GLN A 375 -11.92 -10.30 -15.69
CA GLN A 375 -12.54 -9.18 -16.38
C GLN A 375 -13.63 -9.61 -17.37
N VAL A 376 -13.40 -10.68 -18.14
CA VAL A 376 -14.32 -11.20 -19.17
C VAL A 376 -15.60 -11.81 -18.60
N ASP A 377 -15.61 -12.17 -17.32
CA ASP A 377 -16.75 -12.80 -16.64
C ASP A 377 -17.46 -11.83 -15.68
N LEU A 378 -17.07 -10.54 -15.71
CA LEU A 378 -17.75 -9.53 -14.92
C LEU A 378 -19.17 -9.29 -15.46
N PRO A 379 -20.17 -9.19 -14.57
CA PRO A 379 -21.54 -8.95 -14.97
C PRO A 379 -21.72 -7.54 -15.55
N VAL A 380 -22.62 -7.44 -16.54
CA VAL A 380 -22.97 -6.21 -17.24
C VAL A 380 -24.42 -5.85 -16.88
N LEU A 381 -24.59 -4.97 -15.89
CA LEU A 381 -25.90 -4.48 -15.44
C LEU A 381 -26.02 -2.98 -15.70
N ARG A 382 -27.15 -2.58 -16.27
CA ARG A 382 -27.50 -1.17 -16.52
C ARG A 382 -28.57 -0.74 -15.52
N LEU A 383 -28.46 0.50 -15.04
CA LEU A 383 -29.41 1.08 -14.12
C LEU A 383 -30.79 1.20 -14.77
N GLN A 384 -31.80 0.66 -14.10
CA GLN A 384 -33.21 0.85 -14.46
C GLN A 384 -33.80 2.03 -13.68
N PRO A 385 -34.78 2.78 -14.24
CA PRO A 385 -35.38 3.94 -13.55
C PRO A 385 -35.92 3.63 -12.16
N GLU A 386 -36.52 2.45 -11.95
CA GLU A 386 -37.07 1.98 -10.68
C GLU A 386 -36.03 1.59 -9.64
N TRP A 387 -34.75 1.44 -10.03
CA TRP A 387 -33.66 1.06 -9.14
C TRP A 387 -32.97 2.25 -8.48
N GLN A 388 -33.47 3.46 -8.71
CA GLN A 388 -32.94 4.67 -8.11
C GLN A 388 -34.03 5.46 -7.39
N LYS A 389 -33.64 6.03 -6.26
CA LYS A 389 -34.39 7.09 -5.60
C LYS A 389 -33.40 8.12 -5.08
N GLU A 390 -33.46 9.34 -5.62
CA GLU A 390 -32.45 10.38 -5.37
C GLU A 390 -31.04 9.81 -5.66
N ALA A 391 -30.04 10.12 -4.83
CA ALA A 391 -28.69 9.60 -4.97
C ALA A 391 -28.49 8.13 -4.52
N ALA A 392 -29.58 7.39 -4.23
CA ALA A 392 -29.49 6.02 -3.71
C ALA A 392 -29.91 4.98 -4.75
N LEU A 393 -29.15 3.88 -4.79
CA LEU A 393 -29.54 2.63 -5.44
C LEU A 393 -30.47 1.85 -4.51
N ILE A 394 -31.67 1.56 -4.98
CA ILE A 394 -32.71 0.78 -4.28
C ILE A 394 -33.03 -0.54 -4.99
N ALA A 395 -32.17 -0.96 -5.93
CA ALA A 395 -32.28 -2.28 -6.55
C ALA A 395 -32.33 -3.37 -5.48
N TYR A 396 -33.33 -4.25 -5.58
CA TYR A 396 -33.56 -5.35 -4.64
C TYR A 396 -33.85 -4.93 -3.18
N GLN A 397 -34.28 -3.68 -2.94
CA GLN A 397 -34.74 -3.25 -1.62
C GLN A 397 -35.80 -4.21 -1.05
N GLY A 398 -35.68 -4.54 0.23
CA GLY A 398 -36.54 -5.48 0.95
C GLY A 398 -36.28 -6.96 0.68
N HIS A 399 -35.29 -7.30 -0.16
CA HIS A 399 -34.83 -8.70 -0.26
C HIS A 399 -34.08 -9.09 1.00
N THR A 400 -34.37 -10.30 1.51
CA THR A 400 -33.83 -10.80 2.75
C THR A 400 -32.79 -11.88 2.53
N LEU A 401 -31.82 -11.96 3.44
CA LEU A 401 -30.82 -13.03 3.49
C LEU A 401 -30.35 -13.26 4.93
N SER A 402 -29.72 -14.41 5.20
CA SER A 402 -29.16 -14.68 6.51
C SER A 402 -27.86 -13.89 6.74
N MET A 403 -27.60 -13.52 7.99
CA MET A 403 -26.39 -12.81 8.42
C MET A 403 -25.11 -13.59 8.05
N GLY A 404 -25.13 -14.93 8.10
CA GLY A 404 -24.00 -15.75 7.66
C GLY A 404 -23.63 -15.52 6.20
N LYS A 405 -24.61 -15.57 5.29
CA LYS A 405 -24.41 -15.32 3.85
C LYS A 405 -23.96 -13.89 3.58
N PHE A 406 -24.63 -12.92 4.21
CA PHE A 406 -24.29 -11.51 4.09
C PHE A 406 -22.85 -11.22 4.51
N LYS A 407 -22.42 -11.68 5.69
CA LYS A 407 -21.06 -11.46 6.17
C LYS A 407 -20.01 -12.13 5.29
N GLY A 408 -20.31 -13.29 4.69
CA GLY A 408 -19.46 -13.92 3.70
C GLY A 408 -19.22 -13.03 2.48
N LEU A 409 -20.29 -12.47 1.91
CA LEU A 409 -20.23 -11.57 0.76
C LEU A 409 -19.52 -10.25 1.09
N MET A 410 -19.85 -9.61 2.21
CA MET A 410 -19.19 -8.38 2.68
C MET A 410 -17.68 -8.58 2.95
N ALA A 411 -17.29 -9.74 3.49
CA ALA A 411 -15.89 -10.08 3.68
C ALA A 411 -15.18 -10.25 2.32
N ARG A 412 -15.79 -10.95 1.37
CA ARG A 412 -15.25 -11.18 0.02
C ARG A 412 -15.03 -9.87 -0.75
N TRP A 413 -15.95 -8.91 -0.64
CA TRP A 413 -15.89 -7.63 -1.38
C TRP A 413 -15.18 -6.48 -0.68
N GLY A 414 -14.66 -6.65 0.53
CA GLY A 414 -13.93 -5.55 1.17
C GLY A 414 -14.76 -4.62 2.08
N TYR A 415 -16.07 -4.80 2.20
CA TYR A 415 -16.93 -4.04 3.12
C TYR A 415 -16.64 -4.25 4.60
N ARG A 416 -16.53 -3.16 5.37
CA ARG A 416 -16.39 -3.13 6.83
C ARG A 416 -17.68 -2.64 7.49
N VAL A 417 -17.87 -2.96 8.77
CA VAL A 417 -18.96 -2.38 9.56
C VAL A 417 -18.83 -0.86 9.58
N GLY A 418 -19.94 -0.15 9.35
CA GLY A 418 -20.00 1.31 9.46
C GLY A 418 -20.05 1.80 10.91
N ALA A 419 -20.63 2.97 11.16
CA ALA A 419 -20.72 3.48 12.52
C ALA A 419 -21.65 2.62 13.39
N THR A 420 -21.16 2.23 14.56
CA THR A 420 -21.98 1.52 15.55
C THR A 420 -22.66 2.57 16.41
N GLU A 421 -23.99 2.55 16.42
CA GLU A 421 -24.78 3.37 17.34
C GLU A 421 -24.78 2.72 18.74
N ASP A 422 -25.15 3.50 19.75
CA ASP A 422 -25.39 2.99 21.10
C ASP A 422 -26.63 2.08 21.08
N GLY A 423 -26.40 0.77 20.97
CA GLY A 423 -27.50 -0.22 20.90
C GLY A 423 -27.10 -1.66 20.57
N GLY A 424 -25.86 -1.91 20.15
CA GLY A 424 -25.39 -3.28 19.87
C GLY A 424 -25.89 -3.87 18.55
N TYR A 425 -26.49 -3.03 17.68
CA TYR A 425 -26.90 -3.39 16.32
C TYR A 425 -26.08 -2.60 15.29
N ILE A 426 -25.98 -3.17 14.10
CA ILE A 426 -25.30 -2.66 12.92
C ILE A 426 -26.36 -2.48 11.84
N TYR A 427 -26.38 -1.31 11.21
CA TYR A 427 -27.33 -0.97 10.14
C TYR A 427 -26.66 -0.68 8.80
N GLU A 428 -25.33 -0.61 8.80
CA GLU A 428 -24.58 -0.23 7.62
C GLU A 428 -23.23 -0.95 7.51
N HIS A 429 -22.85 -1.21 6.28
CA HIS A 429 -21.51 -1.64 5.89
C HIS A 429 -20.95 -0.68 4.84
N VAL A 430 -19.66 -0.38 4.93
CA VAL A 430 -18.99 0.57 4.06
C VAL A 430 -17.82 -0.07 3.32
N LEU A 431 -17.70 0.19 2.03
CA LEU A 431 -16.53 -0.09 1.21
C LEU A 431 -15.83 1.24 0.93
N VAL A 432 -14.54 1.32 1.22
CA VAL A 432 -13.74 2.54 1.03
C VAL A 432 -12.80 2.34 -0.15
N LEU A 433 -12.95 3.18 -1.17
CA LEU A 433 -12.08 3.25 -2.33
C LEU A 433 -11.18 4.48 -2.16
N GLU A 434 -10.11 4.34 -1.36
CA GLU A 434 -9.21 5.42 -0.97
C GLU A 434 -8.66 6.21 -2.17
N GLU A 435 -8.26 5.52 -3.22
CA GLU A 435 -7.63 6.16 -4.39
C GLU A 435 -8.59 7.04 -5.18
N ALA A 436 -9.85 6.62 -5.21
CA ALA A 436 -10.94 7.35 -5.84
C ALA A 436 -11.50 8.43 -4.91
N GLN A 437 -11.10 8.44 -3.63
CA GLN A 437 -11.73 9.23 -2.58
C GLN A 437 -13.25 9.00 -2.53
N LEU A 438 -13.67 7.73 -2.65
CA LEU A 438 -15.08 7.33 -2.62
C LEU A 438 -15.36 6.35 -1.49
N GLN A 439 -16.55 6.45 -0.91
CA GLN A 439 -17.09 5.48 0.03
C GLN A 439 -18.44 5.00 -0.49
N VAL A 440 -18.60 3.68 -0.59
CA VAL A 440 -19.89 3.03 -0.84
C VAL A 440 -20.47 2.62 0.50
N GLU A 441 -21.70 3.03 0.78
CA GLU A 441 -22.46 2.66 1.97
C GLU A 441 -23.60 1.74 1.56
N LEU A 442 -23.69 0.56 2.17
CA LEU A 442 -24.81 -0.36 2.06
C LEU A 442 -25.58 -0.35 3.38
N VAL A 443 -26.82 0.13 3.34
CA VAL A 443 -27.75 0.16 4.47
C VAL A 443 -28.63 -1.07 4.42
N HIS A 444 -28.86 -1.65 5.60
CA HIS A 444 -29.71 -2.82 5.81
C HIS A 444 -30.45 -2.72 7.15
N THR A 445 -31.41 -3.61 7.38
CA THR A 445 -32.12 -3.69 8.67
C THR A 445 -31.20 -4.10 9.82
N ALA A 446 -31.72 -4.04 11.06
CA ALA A 446 -30.93 -4.29 12.26
C ALA A 446 -30.21 -5.64 12.18
N MET A 447 -28.88 -5.62 12.24
CA MET A 447 -28.05 -6.83 12.36
C MET A 447 -27.37 -6.82 13.72
N PRO A 448 -27.50 -7.86 14.56
CA PRO A 448 -26.84 -7.88 15.85
C PRO A 448 -25.31 -7.82 15.71
N ALA A 449 -24.63 -7.18 16.66
CA ALA A 449 -23.17 -7.11 16.67
C ALA A 449 -22.50 -8.45 17.03
N TRP A 450 -23.22 -9.33 17.74
CA TRP A 450 -22.81 -10.72 17.96
C TRP A 450 -23.16 -11.57 16.73
N PHE A 451 -22.43 -12.67 16.54
CA PHE A 451 -22.70 -13.55 15.41
C PHE A 451 -23.90 -14.44 15.68
N ASP A 452 -24.94 -14.25 14.88
CA ASP A 452 -26.07 -15.15 14.73
C ASP A 452 -26.16 -15.53 13.26
N GLN A 453 -25.94 -16.80 12.92
CA GLN A 453 -25.82 -17.22 11.53
C GLN A 453 -27.14 -17.05 10.75
N ASP A 454 -28.26 -17.25 11.43
CA ASP A 454 -29.60 -17.37 10.83
C ASP A 454 -30.41 -16.08 10.95
N HIS A 455 -29.90 -15.08 11.67
CA HIS A 455 -30.53 -13.76 11.76
C HIS A 455 -30.81 -13.20 10.37
N THR A 456 -32.09 -12.90 10.11
CA THR A 456 -32.55 -12.37 8.83
C THR A 456 -32.26 -10.87 8.76
N ILE A 457 -31.57 -10.45 7.71
CA ILE A 457 -31.41 -9.04 7.36
C ILE A 457 -32.17 -8.75 6.07
N ALA A 458 -32.61 -7.51 5.87
CA ALA A 458 -33.14 -7.03 4.61
C ALA A 458 -32.29 -5.89 4.06
N LEU A 459 -32.10 -5.87 2.75
CA LEU A 459 -31.42 -4.78 2.04
C LEU A 459 -32.31 -3.53 2.04
N ASP A 460 -31.75 -2.36 2.33
CA ASP A 460 -32.46 -1.07 2.21
C ASP A 460 -32.00 -0.33 0.96
N ARG A 461 -30.77 0.18 0.97
CA ARG A 461 -30.23 1.00 -0.11
C ARG A 461 -28.71 0.99 -0.14
N MET A 462 -28.15 1.40 -1.28
CA MET A 462 -26.72 1.66 -1.43
C MET A 462 -26.49 3.09 -1.93
N THR A 463 -25.56 3.80 -1.31
CA THR A 463 -25.23 5.20 -1.68
C THR A 463 -23.72 5.37 -1.79
N VAL A 464 -23.26 6.13 -2.78
CA VAL A 464 -21.84 6.49 -2.95
C VAL A 464 -21.61 7.93 -2.50
N TYR A 465 -20.56 8.14 -1.73
CA TYR A 465 -20.16 9.44 -1.20
C TYR A 465 -18.73 9.77 -1.59
N ALA A 466 -18.46 11.05 -1.87
CA ALA A 466 -17.09 11.56 -1.89
C ALA A 466 -16.53 11.62 -0.46
N ILE A 467 -15.30 11.17 -0.27
CA ILE A 467 -14.56 11.32 0.97
C ILE A 467 -14.03 12.76 1.00
N ALA A 468 -14.71 13.65 1.72
CA ALA A 468 -14.24 15.02 1.89
C ALA A 468 -13.04 15.07 2.85
N ASP A 469 -11.99 15.79 2.44
CA ASP A 469 -10.85 16.13 3.29
C ASP A 469 -11.33 16.98 4.49
N ALA A 470 -11.11 16.46 5.70
CA ALA A 470 -11.25 17.13 7.01
C ALA A 470 -12.66 17.50 7.53
N SER A 471 -13.33 16.52 8.18
CA SER A 471 -13.78 16.69 9.58
C SER A 471 -13.94 15.32 10.25
N ARG A 472 -12.80 14.81 10.72
CA ARG A 472 -12.72 13.61 11.56
C ARG A 472 -13.36 13.89 12.91
N LYS A 473 -14.61 13.47 13.09
CA LYS A 473 -15.04 12.93 14.36
C LYS A 473 -15.41 11.46 14.15
N GLN A 474 -14.67 10.63 14.88
CA GLN A 474 -15.09 9.37 15.47
C GLN A 474 -16.57 9.06 15.18
N TYR A 475 -16.83 8.09 14.28
CA TYR A 475 -18.16 7.55 14.05
C TYR A 475 -19.27 8.62 13.88
N GLY A 476 -19.15 9.42 12.82
CA GLY A 476 -20.10 10.48 12.51
C GLY A 476 -19.55 11.42 11.46
N VAL A 477 -19.16 10.88 10.29
CA VAL A 477 -18.92 11.72 9.11
C VAL A 477 -20.24 12.44 8.84
N LYS A 478 -20.27 13.78 8.86
CA LYS A 478 -21.37 14.50 8.21
C LYS A 478 -21.32 14.04 6.77
N ARG A 479 -22.24 13.14 6.40
CA ARG A 479 -22.32 12.56 5.07
C ARG A 479 -22.32 13.71 4.08
N GLY A 480 -21.39 13.70 3.14
CA GLY A 480 -21.46 14.60 2.00
C GLY A 480 -22.76 14.35 1.23
N GLN A 481 -23.08 15.22 0.28
CA GLN A 481 -24.16 14.90 -0.66
C GLN A 481 -23.82 13.60 -1.39
N GLY A 482 -24.78 12.66 -1.44
CA GLY A 482 -24.61 11.43 -2.21
C GLY A 482 -24.40 11.74 -3.69
N ILE A 483 -23.59 10.94 -4.36
CA ILE A 483 -23.36 11.05 -5.80
C ILE A 483 -24.52 10.36 -6.50
N GLU A 484 -25.16 11.06 -7.44
CA GLU A 484 -26.24 10.49 -8.23
C GLU A 484 -25.73 9.26 -9.03
N PRO A 485 -26.46 8.13 -9.02
CA PRO A 485 -26.08 6.92 -9.77
C PRO A 485 -25.66 7.16 -11.23
N GLN A 486 -26.29 8.09 -11.94
CA GLN A 486 -25.91 8.42 -13.33
C GLN A 486 -24.54 9.09 -13.47
N GLN A 487 -24.00 9.67 -12.39
CA GLN A 487 -22.70 10.32 -12.37
C GLN A 487 -21.57 9.34 -11.99
N LEU A 488 -21.91 8.12 -11.58
CA LEU A 488 -20.92 7.11 -11.25
C LEU A 488 -20.28 6.53 -12.52
N PRO A 489 -19.01 6.09 -12.46
CA PRO A 489 -18.40 5.35 -13.55
C PRO A 489 -19.27 4.13 -13.93
N PRO A 490 -19.48 3.85 -15.23
CA PRO A 490 -20.34 2.73 -15.66
C PRO A 490 -19.94 1.37 -15.06
N ALA A 491 -18.62 1.12 -14.96
CA ALA A 491 -18.08 -0.07 -14.30
C ALA A 491 -18.46 -0.13 -12.82
N MET A 492 -18.35 0.98 -12.08
CA MET A 492 -18.80 1.06 -10.69
C MET A 492 -20.26 0.65 -10.57
N LEU A 493 -21.12 1.30 -11.37
CA LEU A 493 -22.56 1.11 -11.31
C LEU A 493 -22.95 -0.34 -11.61
N SER A 494 -22.38 -0.92 -12.66
CA SER A 494 -22.59 -2.34 -13.03
C SER A 494 -22.17 -3.27 -11.89
N MET A 495 -20.97 -3.06 -11.32
CA MET A 495 -20.45 -3.90 -10.24
C MET A 495 -21.26 -3.75 -8.95
N LEU A 496 -21.73 -2.56 -8.60
CA LEU A 496 -22.58 -2.35 -7.41
C LEU A 496 -23.97 -2.97 -7.57
N LEU A 497 -24.58 -2.84 -8.75
CA LEU A 497 -25.83 -3.53 -9.07
C LEU A 497 -25.66 -5.05 -9.01
N ALA A 498 -24.52 -5.57 -9.46
CA ALA A 498 -24.23 -6.99 -9.40
C ALA A 498 -24.05 -7.50 -7.97
N GLN A 499 -23.43 -6.70 -7.10
CA GLN A 499 -23.37 -7.00 -5.67
C GLN A 499 -24.77 -7.06 -5.05
N LEU A 500 -25.64 -6.10 -5.35
CA LEU A 500 -27.03 -6.12 -4.88
C LEU A 500 -27.82 -7.32 -5.42
N GLN A 501 -27.61 -7.67 -6.69
CA GLN A 501 -28.21 -8.85 -7.31
C GLN A 501 -27.75 -10.15 -6.65
N GLU A 502 -26.44 -10.33 -6.40
CA GLU A 502 -25.92 -11.53 -5.75
C GLU A 502 -26.40 -11.64 -4.30
N LEU A 503 -26.50 -10.52 -3.58
CA LEU A 503 -27.11 -10.47 -2.24
C LEU A 503 -28.56 -10.97 -2.28
N ALA A 504 -29.35 -10.48 -3.24
CA ALA A 504 -30.75 -10.87 -3.41
C ALA A 504 -30.91 -12.35 -3.81
N GLN A 505 -30.11 -12.84 -4.75
CA GLN A 505 -30.14 -14.23 -5.21
C GLN A 505 -29.65 -15.23 -4.16
N SER A 506 -28.77 -14.80 -3.26
CA SER A 506 -28.33 -15.61 -2.11
C SER A 506 -29.39 -15.69 -1.01
N GLY A 507 -30.43 -14.87 -1.10
CA GLY A 507 -31.44 -14.66 -0.07
C GLY A 507 -32.65 -15.60 -0.11
N GLU A 508 -33.68 -15.21 0.66
CA GLU A 508 -34.99 -15.87 0.73
C GLU A 508 -36.05 -15.16 -0.12
N GLY A 509 -35.67 -14.05 -0.78
CA GLY A 509 -36.55 -13.24 -1.63
C GLY A 509 -37.05 -11.96 -0.95
N TYR A 510 -38.01 -11.30 -1.59
CA TYR A 510 -38.61 -10.07 -1.09
C TYR A 510 -39.58 -10.33 0.06
N ARG A 511 -39.55 -9.46 1.08
CA ARG A 511 -40.50 -9.49 2.20
C ARG A 511 -41.24 -8.16 2.31
N ALA A 512 -42.58 -8.17 2.32
CA ALA A 512 -43.37 -6.93 2.31
C ALA A 512 -43.24 -6.08 3.59
N ASP A 513 -43.03 -6.72 4.74
CA ASP A 513 -42.85 -6.10 6.05
C ASP A 513 -41.36 -5.93 6.42
N TRP A 514 -40.45 -5.93 5.45
CA TRP A 514 -39.01 -5.90 5.67
C TRP A 514 -38.53 -4.77 6.59
N GLY A 515 -39.17 -3.58 6.55
CA GLY A 515 -38.79 -2.45 7.41
C GLY A 515 -39.10 -2.63 8.90
N LYS A 516 -39.72 -3.76 9.30
CA LYS A 516 -39.96 -4.13 10.69
C LYS A 516 -38.95 -5.14 11.25
N LEU A 517 -38.08 -5.68 10.38
CA LEU A 517 -36.88 -6.42 10.79
C LEU A 517 -35.85 -5.46 11.38
#